data_AF-A0A543IU96-F1
#
_entry.id   AF-A0A543IU96-F1
#
_cell.length_a   1.000
_cell.length_b   1.000
_cell.length_c   1.000
_cell.angle_alpha   90.00
_cell.angle_beta   90.00
_cell.angle_gamma   90.00
#
_symmetry.space_group_name_H-M   'P 1'
#
loop_
_entity.id
_entity.type
_entity.pdbx_description
1 polymer ?
#
loop_
_entity_poly.entity_id
_entity_poly.type
_entity_poly.pdbx_seq_one_letter_code
_entity_poly.pdbx_strand_id
1 'polypeptide(L)'
;MEPAGFAYEHGLVYLSAGHVDGLVLDRVPAGEPVIVRGAGPAFLDLLEPLTVGRGGGFRPGVDGQPVYAASGDEPLLFVGSRRGVPYRTRIGYPLEEPPPYGGFLGDLPDGPLDYRRDVWPHIAKELAYAYYHELFRRHPERVRMRWDEFAAAYAAEPWDGKAMRALIRRAVPGHADRLNLDRLDRPLHGIRFGDSDGLQRWMRGYLVADIDRRTNPAYSADLALVHAMRRVLDALAGTAGGIDPAYLDLYGFVTGGPSPDRQRELLALARAGIVTFLGADAWVTADRVAGMWRAGSPGVPGQVRAKTLIDAPSPVALPETSPIYQVGIV
;
A
#
# COMPACT_ATOMS: atom_id res chain seq x y z
N MET A 1 -5.23 -27.54 6.22
CA MET A 1 -5.22 -28.03 4.84
C MET A 1 -4.69 -26.90 3.98
N GLU A 2 -3.64 -27.15 3.22
CA GLU A 2 -3.04 -26.14 2.34
C GLU A 2 -3.98 -25.80 1.18
N PRO A 3 -4.02 -24.55 0.67
CA PRO A 3 -4.98 -24.15 -0.35
C PRO A 3 -4.97 -25.01 -1.62
N ALA A 4 -3.80 -25.49 -2.02
CA ALA A 4 -3.65 -26.40 -3.16
C ALA A 4 -4.39 -27.74 -2.94
N GLY A 5 -4.34 -28.30 -1.74
CA GLY A 5 -5.02 -29.54 -1.40
C GLY A 5 -6.55 -29.40 -1.44
N PHE A 6 -7.08 -28.32 -0.86
CA PHE A 6 -8.51 -28.03 -0.94
C PHE A 6 -8.98 -27.82 -2.39
N ALA A 7 -8.19 -27.11 -3.19
CA ALA A 7 -8.53 -26.90 -4.58
C ALA A 7 -8.59 -28.20 -5.38
N TYR A 8 -7.62 -29.10 -5.16
CA TYR A 8 -7.61 -30.42 -5.80
C TYR A 8 -8.82 -31.26 -5.41
N GLU A 9 -9.14 -31.36 -4.12
CA GLU A 9 -10.28 -32.14 -3.60
C GLU A 9 -11.63 -31.68 -4.16
N HIS A 10 -11.78 -30.38 -4.40
CA HIS A 10 -13.04 -29.76 -4.81
C HIS A 10 -13.08 -29.32 -6.29
N GLY A 11 -12.06 -29.65 -7.09
CA GLY A 11 -11.98 -29.28 -8.50
C GLY A 11 -11.91 -27.77 -8.75
N LEU A 12 -11.29 -27.02 -7.83
CA LEU A 12 -11.15 -25.57 -7.89
C LEU A 12 -9.85 -25.14 -8.57
N VAL A 13 -9.77 -23.87 -8.94
CA VAL A 13 -8.54 -23.27 -9.47
C VAL A 13 -7.81 -22.56 -8.33
N TYR A 14 -6.58 -22.98 -8.08
CA TYR A 14 -5.67 -22.30 -7.18
C TYR A 14 -4.35 -22.03 -7.91
N LEU A 15 -3.94 -20.76 -7.93
CA LEU A 15 -2.71 -20.30 -8.55
C LEU A 15 -1.90 -19.55 -7.50
N SER A 16 -0.61 -19.89 -7.38
CA SER A 16 0.31 -19.12 -6.53
C SER A 16 1.26 -18.34 -7.43
N ALA A 17 1.05 -17.04 -7.53
CA ALA A 17 1.89 -16.13 -8.31
C ALA A 17 3.21 -15.89 -7.57
N GLY A 18 4.10 -16.90 -7.54
CA GLY A 18 5.49 -16.67 -7.18
C GLY A 18 6.16 -15.70 -8.16
N HIS A 19 5.89 -15.89 -9.46
CA HIS A 19 6.11 -14.99 -10.60
C HIS A 19 5.00 -15.28 -11.64
N VAL A 20 4.42 -14.26 -12.29
CA VAL A 20 3.29 -14.44 -13.23
C VAL A 20 3.65 -15.27 -14.46
N ASP A 21 4.93 -15.25 -14.87
CA ASP A 21 5.45 -15.98 -16.04
C ASP A 21 5.29 -17.51 -15.96
N GLY A 22 4.99 -18.07 -14.78
CA GLY A 22 4.73 -19.50 -14.57
C GLY A 22 3.26 -19.87 -14.41
N LEU A 23 2.34 -18.90 -14.45
CA LEU A 23 0.92 -19.16 -14.20
C LEU A 23 0.19 -19.61 -15.47
N VAL A 24 -0.52 -20.74 -15.37
CA VAL A 24 -1.43 -21.20 -16.43
C VAL A 24 -2.76 -20.43 -16.32
N LEU A 25 -2.72 -19.14 -16.69
CA LEU A 25 -3.85 -18.21 -16.56
C LEU A 25 -5.06 -18.56 -17.44
N ASP A 26 -4.89 -19.44 -18.44
CA ASP A 26 -5.98 -20.01 -19.24
C ASP A 26 -6.99 -20.79 -18.38
N ARG A 27 -6.57 -21.23 -17.19
CA ARG A 27 -7.46 -21.90 -16.22
C ARG A 27 -8.41 -20.93 -15.52
N VAL A 28 -8.21 -19.62 -15.64
CA VAL A 28 -9.07 -18.62 -15.02
C VAL A 28 -10.30 -18.38 -15.92
N PRO A 29 -11.52 -18.73 -15.50
CA PRO A 29 -12.71 -18.59 -16.35
C PRO A 29 -13.08 -17.12 -16.61
N ALA A 30 -13.61 -16.85 -17.81
CA ALA A 30 -14.18 -15.56 -18.17
C ALA A 30 -15.46 -15.25 -17.37
N GLY A 31 -15.67 -13.98 -17.01
CA GLY A 31 -16.87 -13.50 -16.33
C GLY A 31 -17.11 -14.02 -14.90
N GLU A 32 -16.26 -14.92 -14.40
CA GLU A 32 -16.41 -15.49 -13.06
C GLU A 32 -15.65 -14.68 -11.99
N PRO A 33 -16.14 -14.69 -10.74
CA PRO A 33 -15.40 -14.16 -9.59
C PRO A 33 -14.08 -14.88 -9.37
N VAL A 34 -13.01 -14.11 -9.21
CA VAL A 34 -11.68 -14.58 -8.84
C VAL A 34 -11.23 -13.82 -7.60
N ILE A 35 -10.90 -14.54 -6.53
CA ILE A 35 -10.32 -13.93 -5.35
C ILE A 35 -8.81 -13.79 -5.59
N VAL A 36 -8.29 -12.57 -5.46
CA VAL A 36 -6.85 -12.29 -5.52
C VAL A 36 -6.36 -11.90 -4.14
N ARG A 37 -5.38 -12.65 -3.64
CA ARG A 37 -4.79 -12.46 -2.34
C ARG A 37 -3.47 -11.70 -2.45
N GLY A 38 -3.54 -10.40 -2.21
CA GLY A 38 -2.43 -9.45 -2.29
C GLY A 38 -2.69 -8.37 -3.34
N ALA A 39 -2.22 -7.16 -3.07
CA ALA A 39 -2.39 -5.99 -3.93
C ALA A 39 -1.04 -5.29 -4.21
N GLY A 40 0.04 -6.08 -4.21
CA GLY A 40 1.41 -5.64 -4.48
C GLY A 40 1.80 -5.76 -5.96
N PRO A 41 3.11 -5.73 -6.28
CA PRO A 41 3.61 -5.81 -7.65
C PRO A 41 3.09 -7.04 -8.40
N ALA A 42 3.11 -8.22 -7.78
CA ALA A 42 2.61 -9.46 -8.39
C ALA A 42 1.14 -9.37 -8.82
N PHE A 43 0.30 -8.59 -8.12
CA PHE A 43 -1.08 -8.36 -8.54
C PHE A 43 -1.17 -7.51 -9.80
N LEU A 44 -0.32 -6.50 -9.94
CA LEU A 44 -0.29 -5.63 -11.11
C LEU A 44 0.14 -6.39 -12.37
N ASP A 45 1.03 -7.37 -12.20
CA ASP A 45 1.48 -8.25 -13.27
C ASP A 45 0.37 -9.19 -13.77
N LEU A 46 -0.66 -9.45 -12.94
CA LEU A 46 -1.85 -10.21 -13.37
C LEU A 46 -2.81 -9.39 -14.24
N LEU A 47 -2.79 -8.07 -14.14
CA LEU A 47 -3.79 -7.22 -14.80
C LEU A 47 -3.71 -7.38 -16.31
N GLU A 48 -2.54 -7.22 -16.90
CA GLU A 48 -2.37 -7.29 -18.36
C GLU A 48 -2.86 -8.62 -18.98
N PRO A 49 -2.37 -9.81 -18.55
CA PRO A 49 -2.81 -11.08 -19.15
C PRO A 49 -4.29 -11.40 -18.87
N LEU A 50 -4.87 -10.92 -17.77
CA LEU A 50 -6.29 -11.16 -17.44
C LEU A 50 -7.24 -10.11 -18.03
N THR A 51 -6.72 -9.05 -18.67
CA THR A 51 -7.54 -7.95 -19.21
C THR A 51 -7.25 -7.75 -20.69
N VAL A 52 -6.19 -7.01 -21.03
CA VAL A 52 -5.76 -6.78 -22.42
C VAL A 52 -5.40 -8.10 -23.12
N GLY A 53 -4.76 -9.03 -22.42
CA GLY A 53 -4.48 -10.38 -22.92
C GLY A 53 -5.74 -11.19 -23.28
N ARG A 54 -6.92 -10.73 -22.84
CA ARG A 54 -8.24 -11.30 -23.15
C ARG A 54 -9.05 -10.45 -24.12
N GLY A 55 -8.41 -9.53 -24.83
CA GLY A 55 -9.02 -8.72 -25.89
C GLY A 55 -9.68 -7.43 -25.43
N GLY A 56 -9.65 -7.10 -24.14
CA GLY A 56 -10.03 -5.77 -23.69
C GLY A 56 -8.96 -4.72 -23.99
N GLY A 57 -9.24 -3.46 -23.73
CA GLY A 57 -8.29 -2.40 -24.07
C GLY A 57 -8.55 -1.04 -23.43
N PHE A 58 -7.49 -0.27 -23.28
CA PHE A 58 -7.56 1.11 -22.80
C PHE A 58 -7.75 2.07 -23.98
N ARG A 59 -8.67 3.02 -23.81
CA ARG A 59 -8.90 4.13 -24.74
C ARG A 59 -8.70 5.46 -24.02
N PRO A 60 -8.24 6.51 -24.70
CA PRO A 60 -8.17 7.84 -24.11
C PRO A 60 -9.58 8.34 -23.78
N GLY A 61 -9.80 8.74 -22.53
CA GLY A 61 -10.98 9.45 -22.07
C GLY A 61 -10.93 10.96 -22.39
N VAL A 62 -11.99 11.67 -22.01
CA VAL A 62 -12.18 13.11 -22.31
C VAL A 62 -11.08 14.00 -21.72
N ASP A 63 -10.52 13.61 -20.59
CA ASP A 63 -9.45 14.29 -19.85
C ASP A 63 -8.06 13.66 -20.11
N GLY A 64 -7.95 12.79 -21.12
CA GLY A 64 -6.75 12.00 -21.40
C GLY A 64 -6.51 10.86 -20.42
N GLN A 65 -7.37 10.65 -19.41
CA GLN A 65 -7.27 9.50 -18.52
C GLN A 65 -7.74 8.23 -19.24
N PRO A 66 -7.10 7.07 -18.99
CA PRO A 66 -7.51 5.83 -19.62
C PRO A 66 -8.93 5.43 -19.19
N VAL A 67 -9.73 4.99 -20.16
CA VAL A 67 -11.01 4.33 -19.97
C VAL A 67 -10.87 2.91 -20.49
N TYR A 68 -11.16 1.93 -19.64
CA TYR A 68 -11.07 0.53 -20.03
C TYR A 68 -12.36 0.08 -20.74
N ALA A 69 -12.20 -0.61 -21.86
CA ALA A 69 -13.29 -1.25 -22.58
C ALA A 69 -13.11 -2.77 -22.47
N ALA A 70 -14.02 -3.41 -21.74
CA ALA A 70 -14.00 -4.85 -21.54
C ALA A 70 -14.38 -5.61 -22.83
N SER A 71 -13.75 -6.75 -23.06
CA SER A 71 -14.15 -7.69 -24.12
C SER A 71 -15.31 -8.59 -23.68
N GLY A 72 -15.44 -8.84 -22.38
CA GLY A 72 -16.35 -9.82 -21.80
C GLY A 72 -15.65 -11.12 -21.40
N ASP A 73 -14.40 -11.32 -21.83
CA ASP A 73 -13.61 -12.51 -21.51
C ASP A 73 -12.79 -12.34 -20.21
N GLU A 74 -12.79 -11.14 -19.63
CA GLU A 74 -12.12 -10.85 -18.37
C GLU A 74 -12.80 -11.54 -17.18
N PRO A 75 -12.02 -12.04 -16.19
CA PRO A 75 -12.57 -12.41 -14.89
C PRO A 75 -12.94 -11.17 -14.06
N LEU A 76 -13.76 -11.37 -13.03
CA LEU A 76 -14.07 -10.35 -12.03
C LEU A 76 -13.13 -10.48 -10.84
N LEU A 77 -12.15 -9.59 -10.71
CA LEU A 77 -11.08 -9.67 -9.72
C LEU A 77 -11.50 -9.03 -8.39
N PHE A 78 -11.60 -9.85 -7.34
CA PHE A 78 -11.86 -9.42 -5.97
C PHE A 78 -10.55 -9.42 -5.17
N VAL A 79 -9.98 -8.24 -4.97
CA VAL A 79 -8.62 -8.07 -4.47
C VAL A 79 -8.63 -7.77 -2.98
N GLY A 80 -8.03 -8.66 -2.19
CA GLY A 80 -7.81 -8.49 -0.76
C GLY A 80 -6.35 -8.18 -0.42
N SER A 81 -6.11 -7.30 0.54
CA SER A 81 -4.78 -7.09 1.12
C SER A 81 -4.89 -6.71 2.60
N ARG A 82 -3.79 -6.80 3.36
CA ARG A 82 -3.76 -6.36 4.76
C ARG A 82 -4.05 -4.86 4.89
N ARG A 83 -3.46 -4.03 4.03
CA ARG A 83 -3.72 -2.58 4.01
C ARG A 83 -5.06 -2.23 3.37
N GLY A 84 -5.62 -3.15 2.58
CA GLY A 84 -6.86 -3.00 1.83
C GLY A 84 -6.77 -2.10 0.61
N VAL A 85 -5.59 -1.55 0.32
CA VAL A 85 -5.29 -0.67 -0.83
C VAL A 85 -4.14 -1.27 -1.65
N PRO A 86 -4.03 -0.96 -2.95
CA PRO A 86 -2.85 -1.29 -3.74
C PRO A 86 -1.65 -0.43 -3.35
N TYR A 87 -0.46 -0.81 -3.83
CA TYR A 87 0.78 -0.05 -3.59
C TYR A 87 0.68 1.37 -4.14
N ARG A 88 1.47 2.28 -3.56
CA ARG A 88 1.46 3.71 -3.88
C ARG A 88 2.09 3.98 -5.23
N THR A 89 1.54 4.95 -5.97
CA THR A 89 2.09 5.43 -7.25
C THR A 89 3.58 5.76 -7.12
N ARG A 90 4.41 5.37 -8.08
CA ARG A 90 5.82 5.74 -8.09
C ARG A 90 5.98 7.24 -8.36
N ILE A 91 6.82 7.91 -7.57
CA ILE A 91 7.17 9.31 -7.80
C ILE A 91 8.15 9.39 -8.97
N GLY A 92 7.84 10.23 -9.97
CA GLY A 92 8.60 10.33 -11.23
C GLY A 92 9.43 11.60 -11.38
N TYR A 93 9.32 12.57 -10.47
CA TYR A 93 10.13 13.80 -10.50
C TYR A 93 11.40 13.66 -9.67
N PRO A 94 12.49 14.37 -10.00
CA PRO A 94 13.73 14.32 -9.23
C PRO A 94 13.64 15.16 -7.95
N LEU A 95 14.50 14.84 -6.98
CA LEU A 95 14.82 15.72 -5.85
C LEU A 95 16.13 16.44 -6.19
N GLU A 96 16.20 17.78 -6.01
CA GLU A 96 17.43 18.52 -6.37
C GLU A 96 18.58 18.22 -5.41
N GLU A 97 18.29 18.06 -4.12
CA GLU A 97 19.28 17.83 -3.07
C GLU A 97 18.82 16.69 -2.16
N PRO A 98 19.71 15.76 -1.77
CA PRO A 98 19.36 14.74 -0.77
C PRO A 98 18.90 15.40 0.53
N PRO A 99 17.85 14.87 1.18
CA PRO A 99 17.40 15.43 2.45
C PRO A 99 18.45 15.22 3.54
N PRO A 100 18.52 16.13 4.54
CA PRO A 100 19.43 15.97 5.67
C PRO A 100 19.04 14.76 6.51
N TYR A 101 20.01 14.26 7.26
CA TYR A 101 19.83 13.15 8.21
C TYR A 101 19.92 13.69 9.64
N GLY A 102 18.95 13.35 10.47
CA GLY A 102 18.82 13.89 11.82
C GLY A 102 19.78 13.27 12.83
N GLY A 103 20.23 12.03 12.58
CA GLY A 103 21.10 11.28 13.49
C GLY A 103 20.38 10.64 14.67
N PHE A 104 19.05 10.61 14.70
CA PHE A 104 18.24 10.10 15.80
C PHE A 104 18.41 8.60 16.05
N LEU A 105 18.77 7.81 15.02
CA LEU A 105 19.11 6.39 15.24
C LEU A 105 20.39 6.20 16.08
N GLY A 106 21.22 7.24 16.23
CA GLY A 106 22.40 7.21 17.10
C GLY A 106 22.05 7.22 18.60
N ASP A 107 20.82 7.60 18.95
CA ASP A 107 20.34 7.64 20.34
C ASP A 107 19.71 6.31 20.80
N LEU A 108 19.80 5.25 19.99
CA LEU A 108 19.29 3.93 20.37
C LEU A 108 20.00 3.40 21.62
N PRO A 109 19.26 2.86 22.61
CA PRO A 109 19.87 2.33 23.81
C PRO A 109 20.65 1.04 23.53
N ASP A 110 21.63 0.77 24.38
CA ASP A 110 22.34 -0.51 24.38
C ASP A 110 21.45 -1.65 24.92
N GLY A 111 21.70 -2.87 24.45
CA GLY A 111 21.05 -4.09 24.95
C GLY A 111 19.82 -4.54 24.15
N PRO A 112 18.99 -5.46 24.70
CA PRO A 112 17.82 -5.98 24.01
C PRO A 112 16.77 -4.89 23.77
N LEU A 113 16.38 -4.69 22.52
CA LEU A 113 15.43 -3.65 22.10
C LEU A 113 14.06 -4.24 21.74
N ASP A 114 13.00 -3.57 22.15
CA ASP A 114 11.68 -3.73 21.53
C ASP A 114 11.58 -2.79 20.32
N TYR A 115 11.33 -3.34 19.14
CA TYR A 115 11.37 -2.55 17.91
C TYR A 115 10.32 -1.42 17.90
N ARG A 116 9.12 -1.66 18.45
CA ARG A 116 8.03 -0.68 18.42
C ARG A 116 8.22 0.41 19.46
N ARG A 117 8.71 0.05 20.64
CA ARG A 117 8.92 0.99 21.75
C ARG A 117 10.23 1.76 21.60
N ASP A 118 11.31 1.08 21.22
CA ASP A 118 12.67 1.63 21.32
C ASP A 118 13.21 2.09 19.95
N VAL A 119 12.89 1.41 18.85
CA VAL A 119 13.47 1.69 17.52
C VAL A 119 12.56 2.58 16.64
N TRP A 120 11.28 2.25 16.54
CA TRP A 120 10.31 2.96 15.68
C TRP A 120 10.23 4.48 15.93
N PRO A 121 10.26 4.99 17.18
CA PRO A 121 10.27 6.43 17.43
C PRO A 121 11.42 7.17 16.73
N HIS A 122 12.61 6.56 16.69
CA HIS A 122 13.80 7.15 16.06
C HIS A 122 13.70 7.10 14.53
N ILE A 123 13.24 5.97 13.97
CA ILE A 123 12.90 5.86 12.54
C ILE A 123 11.92 6.96 12.14
N ALA A 124 10.80 7.05 12.85
CA ALA A 124 9.76 8.00 12.55
C ALA A 124 10.26 9.45 12.64
N LYS A 125 11.14 9.75 13.60
CA LYS A 125 11.82 11.05 13.68
C LYS A 125 12.66 11.36 12.44
N GLU A 126 13.48 10.41 11.97
CA GLU A 126 14.30 10.57 10.76
C GLU A 126 13.44 10.85 9.52
N LEU A 127 12.39 10.04 9.33
CA LEU A 127 11.48 10.16 8.20
C LEU A 127 10.80 11.53 8.15
N ALA A 128 10.25 11.95 9.29
CA ALA A 128 9.57 13.23 9.39
C ALA A 128 10.53 14.42 9.32
N TYR A 129 11.76 14.30 9.82
CA TYR A 129 12.78 15.35 9.72
C TYR A 129 13.12 15.67 8.27
N ALA A 130 13.38 14.64 7.45
CA ALA A 130 13.62 14.80 6.02
C ALA A 130 12.41 15.38 5.27
N TYR A 131 11.20 14.88 5.57
CA TYR A 131 9.95 15.37 4.99
C TYR A 131 9.75 16.87 5.30
N TYR A 132 9.87 17.26 6.57
CA TYR A 132 9.64 18.65 6.96
C TYR A 132 10.76 19.57 6.49
N HIS A 133 12.02 19.11 6.43
CA HIS A 133 13.11 19.90 5.84
C HIS A 133 12.76 20.32 4.41
N GLU A 134 12.34 19.36 3.59
CA GLU A 134 11.99 19.63 2.20
C GLU A 134 10.76 20.55 2.09
N LEU A 135 9.74 20.34 2.94
CA LEU A 135 8.58 21.24 3.01
C LEU A 135 8.98 22.69 3.34
N PHE A 136 9.81 22.90 4.35
CA PHE A 136 10.26 24.24 4.75
C PHE A 136 11.12 24.91 3.67
N ARG A 137 11.96 24.12 2.99
CA ARG A 137 12.88 24.63 1.97
C ARG A 137 12.17 25.00 0.67
N ARG A 138 11.23 24.16 0.21
CA ARG A 138 10.54 24.34 -1.09
C ARG A 138 9.25 25.11 -1.02
N HIS A 139 8.59 25.06 0.14
CA HIS A 139 7.28 25.65 0.33
C HIS A 139 7.27 26.56 1.57
N PRO A 140 8.13 27.61 1.62
CA PRO A 140 8.15 28.54 2.73
C PRO A 140 6.79 29.23 2.95
N GLU A 141 5.94 29.32 1.92
CA GLU A 141 4.57 29.82 1.99
C GLU A 141 3.60 28.90 2.75
N ARG A 142 3.95 27.62 2.95
CA ARG A 142 3.13 26.61 3.65
C ARG A 142 3.51 26.43 5.12
N VAL A 143 4.52 27.14 5.60
CA VAL A 143 5.02 27.04 6.98
C VAL A 143 4.99 28.40 7.68
N ARG A 144 5.06 28.41 9.01
CA ARG A 144 4.88 29.61 9.86
C ARG A 144 6.08 29.96 10.74
N MET A 145 7.19 29.24 10.60
CA MET A 145 8.42 29.49 11.35
C MET A 145 9.64 29.15 10.51
N ARG A 146 10.82 29.55 10.98
CA ARG A 146 12.09 29.21 10.32
C ARG A 146 12.44 27.74 10.54
N TRP A 147 13.17 27.16 9.58
CA TRP A 147 13.66 25.79 9.68
C TRP A 147 14.52 25.58 10.93
N ASP A 148 15.50 26.45 11.21
CA ASP A 148 16.41 26.26 12.36
C ASP A 148 15.66 26.23 13.71
N GLU A 149 14.63 27.07 13.86
CA GLU A 149 13.76 27.08 15.04
C GLU A 149 12.97 25.77 15.15
N PHE A 150 12.36 25.34 14.03
CA PHE A 150 11.62 24.08 13.98
C PHE A 150 12.51 22.88 14.25
N ALA A 151 13.66 22.77 13.59
CA ALA A 151 14.59 21.66 13.69
C ALA A 151 15.14 21.50 15.11
N ALA A 152 15.53 22.60 15.76
CA ALA A 152 16.01 22.56 17.15
C ALA A 152 14.90 22.10 18.11
N ALA A 153 13.69 22.65 18.00
CA ALA A 153 12.56 22.25 18.83
C ALA A 153 12.12 20.80 18.54
N TYR A 154 12.15 20.37 17.28
CA TYR A 154 11.80 19.03 16.85
C TYR A 154 12.78 17.99 17.40
N ALA A 155 14.09 18.27 17.33
CA ALA A 155 15.12 17.37 17.82
C ALA A 155 14.97 17.08 19.33
N ALA A 156 14.62 18.11 20.12
CA ALA A 156 14.48 18.03 21.58
C ALA A 156 13.23 17.25 22.05
N GLU A 157 12.24 17.04 21.20
CA GLU A 157 10.97 16.42 21.58
C GLU A 157 10.93 14.93 21.24
N PRO A 158 10.32 14.08 22.09
CA PRO A 158 10.08 12.67 21.74
C PRO A 158 9.09 12.56 20.58
N TRP A 159 9.26 11.50 19.78
CA TRP A 159 8.33 11.20 18.68
C TRP A 159 6.89 11.12 19.17
N ASP A 160 5.99 11.75 18.42
CA ASP A 160 4.56 11.80 18.72
C ASP A 160 4.22 12.24 20.17
N GLY A 161 5.10 13.03 20.79
CA GLY A 161 4.82 13.71 22.06
C GLY A 161 3.77 14.80 21.90
N LYS A 162 3.11 15.19 23.01
CA LYS A 162 2.15 16.31 23.01
C LYS A 162 2.77 17.61 22.49
N ALA A 163 4.00 17.90 22.90
CA ALA A 163 4.74 19.09 22.50
C ALA A 163 5.20 19.01 21.03
N MET A 164 5.72 17.87 20.57
CA MET A 164 6.00 17.60 19.15
C MET A 164 4.77 17.86 18.25
N ARG A 165 3.61 17.28 18.59
CA ARG A 165 2.37 17.51 17.83
C ARG A 165 1.93 18.98 17.84
N ALA A 166 2.16 19.70 18.93
CA ALA A 166 1.86 21.13 19.02
C ALA A 166 2.80 21.97 18.16
N LEU A 167 4.10 21.64 18.15
CA LEU A 167 5.10 22.25 17.28
C LEU A 167 4.72 22.07 15.81
N ILE A 168 4.45 20.84 15.36
CA ILE A 168 4.05 20.55 13.97
C ILE A 168 2.77 21.33 13.59
N ARG A 169 1.75 21.37 14.45
CA ARG A 169 0.50 22.11 14.17
C ARG A 169 0.71 23.61 14.05
N ARG A 170 1.61 24.17 14.88
CA ARG A 170 1.97 25.60 14.84
C ARG A 170 2.77 25.94 13.59
N ALA A 171 3.74 25.09 13.25
CA ALA A 171 4.65 25.26 12.11
C ALA A 171 3.98 25.05 10.75
N VAL A 172 3.15 24.01 10.63
CA VAL A 172 2.52 23.58 9.38
C VAL A 172 1.00 23.70 9.51
N PRO A 173 0.39 24.83 9.11
CA PRO A 173 -1.05 25.04 9.24
C PRO A 173 -1.90 24.11 8.36
N GLY A 174 -1.41 23.78 7.15
CA GLY A 174 -2.11 22.92 6.21
C GLY A 174 -2.19 21.48 6.70
N HIS A 175 -3.39 20.92 6.82
CA HIS A 175 -3.57 19.52 7.24
C HIS A 175 -2.96 18.52 6.24
N ALA A 176 -2.99 18.85 4.94
CA ALA A 176 -2.44 18.00 3.88
C ALA A 176 -0.90 17.97 3.88
N ASP A 177 -0.24 18.96 4.49
CA ASP A 177 1.22 19.03 4.56
C ASP A 177 1.76 18.41 5.85
N ARG A 178 0.92 18.02 6.81
CA ARG A 178 1.35 17.34 8.04
C ARG A 178 1.53 15.84 7.76
N LEU A 179 2.75 15.34 7.91
CA LEU A 179 3.04 13.93 7.76
C LEU A 179 2.30 13.12 8.84
N ASN A 180 1.63 12.06 8.41
CA ASN A 180 0.97 11.09 9.29
C ASN A 180 1.39 9.68 8.85
N LEU A 181 2.38 9.11 9.54
CA LEU A 181 2.95 7.80 9.20
C LEU A 181 1.97 6.65 9.42
N ASP A 182 1.06 6.75 10.41
CA ASP A 182 0.05 5.72 10.65
C ASP A 182 -0.97 5.64 9.50
N ARG A 183 -1.43 6.82 9.02
CA ARG A 183 -2.31 6.90 7.84
C ARG A 183 -1.59 6.52 6.55
N LEU A 184 -0.29 6.81 6.45
CA LEU A 184 0.53 6.35 5.34
C LEU A 184 0.59 4.82 5.31
N ASP A 185 0.86 4.17 6.45
CA ASP A 185 0.96 2.71 6.54
C ASP A 185 -0.39 2.01 6.41
N ARG A 186 -1.44 2.53 7.07
CA ARG A 186 -2.78 1.90 7.10
C ARG A 186 -3.88 2.90 6.74
N PRO A 187 -4.06 3.23 5.45
CA PRO A 187 -5.02 4.25 4.99
C PRO A 187 -6.48 4.00 5.39
N LEU A 188 -6.85 2.73 5.54
CA LEU A 188 -8.19 2.28 5.88
C LEU A 188 -8.37 1.99 7.39
N HIS A 189 -7.35 2.18 8.22
CA HIS A 189 -7.44 1.86 9.65
C HIS A 189 -8.54 2.68 10.34
N GLY A 190 -9.42 1.97 11.06
CA GLY A 190 -10.55 2.58 11.76
C GLY A 190 -11.73 3.01 10.86
N ILE A 191 -11.66 2.79 9.55
CA ILE A 191 -12.74 3.12 8.62
C ILE A 191 -13.66 1.90 8.46
N ARG A 192 -14.97 2.13 8.55
CA ARG A 192 -16.02 1.15 8.23
C ARG A 192 -16.93 1.71 7.15
N PHE A 193 -17.33 0.85 6.22
CA PHE A 193 -18.24 1.21 5.13
C PHE A 193 -19.61 0.57 5.36
N GLY A 194 -20.66 1.20 4.83
CA GLY A 194 -22.01 0.62 4.85
C GLY A 194 -22.18 -0.54 3.86
N ASP A 195 -21.41 -0.54 2.78
CA ASP A 195 -21.47 -1.50 1.69
C ASP A 195 -20.15 -1.51 0.87
N SER A 196 -20.05 -2.43 -0.09
CA SER A 196 -18.92 -2.51 -1.03
C SER A 196 -18.80 -1.25 -1.89
N ASP A 197 -19.92 -0.66 -2.33
CA ASP A 197 -19.91 0.52 -3.20
C ASP A 197 -19.31 1.75 -2.51
N GLY A 198 -19.54 1.90 -1.20
CA GLY A 198 -18.91 2.90 -0.34
C GLY A 198 -17.40 2.76 -0.31
N LEU A 199 -16.89 1.53 -0.15
CA LEU A 199 -15.45 1.26 -0.26
C LEU A 199 -14.96 1.59 -1.67
N GLN A 200 -15.63 1.15 -2.73
CA GLN A 200 -15.14 1.39 -4.10
C GLN A 200 -15.11 2.90 -4.43
N ARG A 201 -16.10 3.68 -3.96
CA ARG A 201 -16.08 5.15 -4.08
C ARG A 201 -14.88 5.76 -3.37
N TRP A 202 -14.63 5.36 -2.12
CA TRP A 202 -13.48 5.82 -1.35
C TRP A 202 -12.16 5.43 -2.02
N MET A 203 -12.03 4.18 -2.49
CA MET A 203 -10.83 3.66 -3.12
C MET A 203 -10.47 4.42 -4.39
N ARG A 204 -11.45 4.69 -5.25
CA ARG A 204 -11.23 5.49 -6.45
C ARG A 204 -10.75 6.91 -6.11
N GLY A 205 -11.34 7.54 -5.08
CA GLY A 205 -10.88 8.84 -4.59
C GLY A 205 -9.45 8.79 -4.02
N TYR A 206 -9.12 7.74 -3.27
CA TYR A 206 -7.78 7.51 -2.73
C TYR A 206 -6.73 7.34 -3.83
N LEU A 207 -7.04 6.56 -4.88
CA LEU A 207 -6.17 6.37 -6.03
C LEU A 207 -5.92 7.67 -6.80
N VAL A 208 -6.98 8.45 -7.07
CA VAL A 208 -6.85 9.77 -7.72
C VAL A 208 -5.96 10.69 -6.89
N ALA A 209 -6.24 10.81 -5.59
CA ALA A 209 -5.46 11.67 -4.70
C ALA A 209 -3.99 11.25 -4.60
N ASP A 210 -3.70 9.94 -4.62
CA ASP A 210 -2.32 9.44 -4.63
C ASP A 210 -1.60 9.77 -5.94
N ILE A 211 -2.23 9.51 -7.10
CA ILE A 211 -1.66 9.83 -8.42
C ILE A 211 -1.37 11.33 -8.52
N ASP A 212 -2.35 12.17 -8.20
CA ASP A 212 -2.24 13.63 -8.33
C ASP A 212 -1.12 14.17 -7.42
N ARG A 213 -1.05 13.69 -6.18
CA ARG A 213 -0.02 14.12 -5.22
C ARG A 213 1.37 13.67 -5.66
N ARG A 214 1.53 12.40 -6.05
CA ARG A 214 2.85 11.81 -6.35
C ARG A 214 3.39 12.13 -7.74
N THR A 215 2.59 12.76 -8.59
CA THR A 215 3.01 13.29 -9.89
C THR A 215 3.21 14.80 -9.89
N ASN A 216 2.94 15.49 -8.78
CA ASN A 216 3.08 16.93 -8.66
C ASN A 216 4.32 17.30 -7.81
N PRO A 217 5.35 17.94 -8.41
CA PRO A 217 6.56 18.36 -7.69
C PRO A 217 6.31 19.30 -6.51
N ALA A 218 5.14 19.95 -6.42
CA ALA A 218 4.74 20.75 -5.27
C ALA A 218 4.48 19.91 -3.99
N TYR A 219 4.67 18.60 -4.06
CA TYR A 219 4.71 17.67 -2.92
C TYR A 219 6.06 16.95 -2.84
N SER A 220 7.17 17.64 -3.14
CA SER A 220 8.52 17.07 -3.09
C SER A 220 8.91 16.49 -1.72
N ALA A 221 8.26 16.93 -0.63
CA ALA A 221 8.39 16.35 0.71
C ALA A 221 8.10 14.83 0.75
N ASP A 222 7.18 14.33 -0.08
CA ASP A 222 6.91 12.90 -0.19
C ASP A 222 8.09 12.12 -0.79
N LEU A 223 8.87 12.75 -1.68
CA LEU A 223 10.08 12.16 -2.25
C LEU A 223 11.23 12.22 -1.24
N ALA A 224 11.37 13.32 -0.50
CA ALA A 224 12.31 13.42 0.61
C ALA A 224 12.08 12.32 1.66
N LEU A 225 10.81 12.02 1.96
CA LEU A 225 10.42 10.88 2.80
C LEU A 225 10.93 9.54 2.21
N VAL A 226 10.75 9.30 0.91
CA VAL A 226 11.24 8.06 0.25
C VAL A 226 12.76 7.93 0.36
N HIS A 227 13.51 9.01 0.11
CA HIS A 227 14.97 9.02 0.28
C HIS A 227 15.37 8.75 1.73
N ALA A 228 14.67 9.35 2.70
CA ALA A 228 14.90 9.11 4.12
C ALA A 228 14.61 7.64 4.49
N MET A 229 13.55 7.04 3.93
CA MET A 229 13.26 5.64 4.19
C MET A 229 14.37 4.71 3.69
N ARG A 230 14.92 4.99 2.50
CA ARG A 230 16.08 4.23 2.00
C ARG A 230 17.29 4.41 2.91
N ARG A 231 17.59 5.65 3.32
CA ARG A 231 18.72 5.93 4.20
C ARG A 231 18.59 5.28 5.58
N VAL A 232 17.39 5.29 6.15
CA VAL A 232 17.09 4.57 7.40
C VAL A 232 17.28 3.07 7.23
N LEU A 233 16.86 2.49 6.10
CA LEU A 233 17.08 1.07 5.81
C LEU A 233 18.58 0.73 5.84
N ASP A 234 19.40 1.54 5.16
CA ASP A 234 20.85 1.37 5.12
C ASP A 234 21.48 1.58 6.50
N ALA A 235 20.99 2.55 7.30
CA ALA A 235 21.48 2.82 8.64
C ALA A 235 21.13 1.71 9.65
N LEU A 236 19.90 1.18 9.61
CA LEU A 236 19.43 0.15 10.53
C LEU A 236 20.26 -1.14 10.46
N ALA A 237 20.80 -1.47 9.28
CA ALA A 237 21.69 -2.61 9.09
C ALA A 237 22.94 -2.56 9.99
N GLY A 238 23.37 -1.37 10.41
CA GLY A 238 24.50 -1.15 11.31
C GLY A 238 24.13 -0.97 12.78
N THR A 239 22.85 -1.11 13.17
CA THR A 239 22.37 -0.89 14.54
C THR A 239 21.98 -2.18 15.24
N ALA A 240 21.95 -2.17 16.58
CA ALA A 240 21.46 -3.29 17.39
C ALA A 240 19.97 -3.63 17.13
N GLY A 241 19.19 -2.68 16.60
CA GLY A 241 17.78 -2.87 16.27
C GLY A 241 17.53 -3.69 15.00
N GLY A 242 18.52 -3.78 14.10
CA GLY A 242 18.38 -4.46 12.82
C GLY A 242 17.21 -3.92 11.96
N ILE A 243 16.84 -4.68 10.94
CA ILE A 243 15.75 -4.33 10.03
C ILE A 243 14.51 -5.17 10.37
N ASP A 244 13.43 -4.51 10.81
CA ASP A 244 12.16 -5.19 11.09
C ASP A 244 11.36 -5.45 9.80
N PRO A 245 10.73 -6.63 9.66
CA PRO A 245 9.91 -6.96 8.50
C PRO A 245 8.76 -5.97 8.24
N ALA A 246 8.17 -5.36 9.27
CA ALA A 246 7.12 -4.37 9.09
C ALA A 246 7.65 -3.07 8.48
N TYR A 247 8.91 -2.70 8.78
CA TYR A 247 9.55 -1.57 8.13
C TYR A 247 9.84 -1.85 6.66
N LEU A 248 10.34 -3.05 6.33
CA LEU A 248 10.53 -3.49 4.93
C LEU A 248 9.21 -3.51 4.15
N ASP A 249 8.13 -3.99 4.77
CA ASP A 249 6.80 -4.01 4.17
C ASP A 249 6.24 -2.60 3.95
N LEU A 250 6.44 -1.67 4.90
CA LEU A 250 6.09 -0.26 4.71
C LEU A 250 6.92 0.37 3.59
N TYR A 251 8.24 0.15 3.57
CA TYR A 251 9.13 0.63 2.52
C TYR A 251 8.67 0.12 1.15
N GLY A 252 8.47 -1.19 1.01
CA GLY A 252 7.96 -1.82 -0.20
C GLY A 252 6.62 -1.23 -0.65
N PHE A 253 5.67 -1.05 0.27
CA PHE A 253 4.37 -0.44 -0.03
C PHE A 253 4.47 1.00 -0.56
N VAL A 254 5.39 1.79 0.00
CA VAL A 254 5.57 3.21 -0.32
C VAL A 254 6.40 3.41 -1.59
N THR A 255 7.40 2.57 -1.87
CA THR A 255 8.35 2.78 -2.97
C THR A 255 8.18 1.81 -4.12
N GLY A 256 7.59 0.64 -3.87
CA GLY A 256 7.53 -0.48 -4.82
C GLY A 256 6.32 -0.47 -5.74
N GLY A 257 5.49 0.58 -5.73
CA GLY A 257 4.33 0.63 -6.61
C GLY A 257 4.65 1.01 -8.06
N PRO A 258 3.61 1.02 -8.91
CA PRO A 258 3.77 1.12 -10.35
C PRO A 258 4.00 2.55 -10.83
N SER A 259 4.30 2.71 -12.12
CA SER A 259 4.31 4.04 -12.76
C SER A 259 2.93 4.71 -12.66
N PRO A 260 2.86 6.05 -12.76
CA PRO A 260 1.58 6.77 -12.80
C PRO A 260 0.60 6.24 -13.84
N ASP A 261 1.07 5.87 -15.04
CA ASP A 261 0.20 5.37 -16.10
C ASP A 261 -0.40 4.01 -15.75
N ARG A 262 0.41 3.09 -15.21
CA ARG A 262 -0.06 1.80 -14.70
C ARG A 262 -1.02 1.96 -13.51
N GLN A 263 -0.84 2.97 -12.67
CA GLN A 263 -1.81 3.28 -11.61
C GLN A 263 -3.15 3.80 -12.17
N ARG A 264 -3.10 4.61 -13.23
CA ARG A 264 -4.31 5.08 -13.94
C ARG A 264 -5.04 3.92 -14.63
N GLU A 265 -4.31 2.97 -15.20
CA GLU A 265 -4.89 1.72 -15.75
C GLU A 265 -5.63 0.93 -14.67
N LEU A 266 -5.04 0.74 -13.49
CA LEU A 266 -5.73 0.10 -12.35
C LEU A 266 -6.99 0.87 -11.94
N LEU A 267 -6.94 2.20 -11.89
CA LEU A 267 -8.12 3.02 -11.61
C LEU A 267 -9.21 2.85 -12.68
N ALA A 268 -8.84 2.74 -13.96
CA ALA A 268 -9.76 2.51 -15.06
C ALA A 268 -10.42 1.12 -14.98
N LEU A 269 -9.65 0.08 -14.64
CA LEU A 269 -10.16 -1.27 -14.39
C LEU A 269 -11.11 -1.32 -13.19
N ALA A 270 -10.81 -0.58 -12.12
CA ALA A 270 -11.70 -0.45 -10.97
C ALA A 270 -12.98 0.35 -11.28
N ARG A 271 -12.94 1.29 -12.23
CA ARG A 271 -14.12 2.00 -12.73
C ARG A 271 -14.98 1.12 -13.63
N ALA A 272 -14.37 0.24 -14.41
CA ALA A 272 -15.05 -0.72 -15.29
C ALA A 272 -15.66 -1.91 -14.53
N GLY A 273 -15.39 -2.05 -13.22
CA GLY A 273 -15.89 -3.16 -12.41
C GLY A 273 -15.10 -4.46 -12.55
N ILE A 274 -14.01 -4.46 -13.33
CA ILE A 274 -13.11 -5.61 -13.47
C ILE A 274 -12.34 -5.86 -12.17
N VAL A 275 -11.94 -4.79 -11.48
CA VAL A 275 -11.26 -4.87 -10.18
C VAL A 275 -12.15 -4.32 -9.08
N THR A 276 -12.41 -5.13 -8.06
CA THR A 276 -13.16 -4.77 -6.84
C THR A 276 -12.28 -5.03 -5.62
N PHE A 277 -12.10 -4.02 -4.77
CA PHE A 277 -11.28 -4.16 -3.56
C PHE A 277 -12.13 -4.65 -2.38
N LEU A 278 -11.60 -5.56 -1.57
CA LEU A 278 -12.33 -6.16 -0.44
C LEU A 278 -12.25 -5.36 0.86
N GLY A 279 -11.26 -4.46 1.00
CA GLY A 279 -11.04 -3.65 2.20
C GLY A 279 -9.83 -4.11 3.04
N ALA A 280 -9.59 -3.42 4.15
CA ALA A 280 -8.44 -3.68 5.02
C ALA A 280 -8.59 -4.97 5.82
N ASP A 281 -7.45 -5.61 6.11
CA ASP A 281 -7.38 -6.87 6.84
C ASP A 281 -8.28 -7.95 6.20
N ALA A 282 -8.28 -7.99 4.86
CA ALA A 282 -9.06 -8.97 4.10
C ALA A 282 -8.64 -10.40 4.46
N TRP A 283 -9.63 -11.27 4.61
CA TRP A 283 -9.47 -12.69 4.91
C TRP A 283 -9.94 -13.55 3.74
N VAL A 284 -9.37 -14.75 3.62
CA VAL A 284 -9.78 -15.78 2.67
C VAL A 284 -9.89 -17.11 3.41
N THR A 285 -11.00 -17.81 3.23
CA THR A 285 -11.26 -19.12 3.86
C THR A 285 -11.77 -20.13 2.84
N ALA A 286 -11.42 -21.39 3.02
CA ALA A 286 -12.03 -22.50 2.31
C ALA A 286 -13.40 -22.85 2.95
N ASP A 287 -14.49 -22.79 2.18
CA ASP A 287 -15.84 -23.23 2.59
C ASP A 287 -16.04 -24.68 2.12
N ARG A 288 -15.90 -25.64 3.04
CA ARG A 288 -15.98 -27.06 2.69
C ARG A 288 -17.37 -27.50 2.24
N VAL A 289 -18.41 -26.90 2.81
CA VAL A 289 -19.80 -27.27 2.52
C VAL A 289 -20.17 -26.81 1.11
N ALA A 290 -19.79 -25.57 0.75
CA ALA A 290 -20.05 -25.03 -0.58
C ALA A 290 -19.04 -25.53 -1.63
N GLY A 291 -17.88 -26.06 -1.20
CA GLY A 291 -16.77 -26.40 -2.08
C GLY A 291 -16.24 -25.17 -2.82
N MET A 292 -16.07 -24.05 -2.13
CA MET A 292 -15.67 -22.76 -2.72
C MET A 292 -14.75 -21.97 -1.80
N TRP A 293 -14.07 -20.97 -2.36
CA TRP A 293 -13.39 -19.95 -1.58
C TRP A 293 -14.37 -18.88 -1.13
N ARG A 294 -14.18 -18.36 0.08
CA ARG A 294 -14.87 -17.19 0.62
C ARG A 294 -13.87 -16.11 1.00
N ALA A 295 -14.17 -14.86 0.69
CA ALA A 295 -13.37 -13.74 1.14
C ALA A 295 -14.23 -12.54 1.56
N GLY A 296 -13.67 -11.70 2.43
CA GLY A 296 -14.30 -10.49 2.91
C GLY A 296 -13.32 -9.66 3.73
N SER A 297 -13.80 -8.60 4.36
CA SER A 297 -13.02 -7.81 5.32
C SER A 297 -13.87 -7.41 6.53
N PRO A 298 -13.26 -7.16 7.70
CA PRO A 298 -14.01 -6.73 8.89
C PRO A 298 -14.66 -5.35 8.75
N GLY A 299 -14.13 -4.50 7.87
CA GLY A 299 -14.57 -3.12 7.68
C GLY A 299 -15.68 -2.93 6.64
N VAL A 300 -16.06 -3.99 5.90
CA VAL A 300 -17.02 -3.93 4.80
C VAL A 300 -18.01 -5.08 4.92
N PRO A 301 -19.33 -4.80 5.01
CA PRO A 301 -20.35 -5.83 5.00
C PRO A 301 -20.34 -6.66 3.70
N GLY A 302 -20.64 -7.94 3.82
CA GLY A 302 -20.73 -8.87 2.70
C GLY A 302 -19.49 -9.75 2.54
N GLN A 303 -19.57 -10.63 1.55
CA GLN A 303 -18.53 -11.60 1.22
C GLN A 303 -18.64 -11.98 -0.24
N VAL A 304 -17.50 -12.34 -0.83
CA VAL A 304 -17.44 -12.94 -2.18
C VAL A 304 -17.21 -14.43 -2.08
N ARG A 305 -17.81 -15.18 -3.00
CA ARG A 305 -17.54 -16.60 -3.24
C ARG A 305 -16.93 -16.77 -4.62
N ALA A 306 -15.90 -17.61 -4.72
CA ALA A 306 -15.22 -17.88 -5.98
C ALA A 306 -14.75 -19.33 -6.05
N LYS A 307 -14.69 -19.87 -7.26
CA LYS A 307 -14.02 -21.15 -7.55
C LYS A 307 -12.52 -20.98 -7.83
N THR A 308 -12.07 -19.74 -7.97
CA THR A 308 -10.68 -19.41 -8.30
C THR A 308 -10.06 -18.54 -7.20
N LEU A 309 -8.91 -18.96 -6.70
CA LEU A 309 -8.05 -18.19 -5.81
C LEU A 309 -6.67 -18.01 -6.46
N ILE A 310 -6.20 -16.77 -6.52
CA ILE A 310 -4.84 -16.43 -6.97
C ILE A 310 -4.10 -15.75 -5.81
N ASP A 311 -2.99 -16.33 -5.38
CA ASP A 311 -2.08 -15.65 -4.46
C ASP A 311 -1.14 -14.73 -5.22
N ALA A 312 -1.08 -13.46 -4.84
CA ALA A 312 -0.21 -12.43 -5.38
C ALA A 312 0.63 -11.82 -4.24
N PRO A 313 1.60 -12.57 -3.69
CA PRO A 313 2.33 -12.18 -2.50
C PRO A 313 3.15 -10.89 -2.66
N SER A 314 3.40 -10.22 -1.54
CA SER A 314 4.44 -9.19 -1.47
C SER A 314 5.82 -9.85 -1.63
N PRO A 315 6.81 -9.17 -2.27
CA PRO A 315 8.19 -9.67 -2.34
C PRO A 315 8.88 -9.75 -0.97
N VAL A 316 8.32 -9.11 0.06
CA VAL A 316 8.76 -9.28 1.46
C VAL A 316 7.96 -10.44 2.05
N ALA A 317 8.65 -11.51 2.45
CA ALA A 317 8.05 -12.61 3.20
C ALA A 317 7.51 -12.07 4.54
N LEU A 318 6.20 -11.91 4.62
CA LEU A 318 5.52 -11.55 5.86
C LEU A 318 5.42 -12.80 6.74
N PRO A 319 5.42 -12.65 8.08
CA PRO A 319 5.25 -13.79 8.97
C PRO A 319 3.92 -14.52 8.69
N GLU A 320 3.95 -15.86 8.82
CA GLU A 320 2.82 -16.78 8.58
C GLU A 320 1.56 -16.47 9.41
N THR A 321 1.68 -15.60 10.41
CA THR A 321 0.59 -15.15 11.29
C THR A 321 -0.34 -14.11 10.68
N SER A 322 -0.06 -13.62 9.46
CA SER A 322 -0.91 -12.63 8.79
C SER A 322 -2.25 -13.27 8.36
N PRO A 323 -3.41 -12.72 8.75
CA PRO A 323 -4.74 -13.35 8.54
C PRO A 323 -5.10 -13.52 7.06
N ILE A 324 -4.47 -12.75 6.17
CA ILE A 324 -4.64 -12.94 4.74
C ILE A 324 -3.98 -14.25 4.28
N TYR A 325 -2.80 -14.60 4.79
CA TYR A 325 -2.06 -15.80 4.43
C TYR A 325 -2.52 -17.06 5.18
N GLN A 326 -3.21 -16.89 6.31
CA GLN A 326 -3.89 -17.96 7.03
C GLN A 326 -5.19 -18.34 6.32
N VAL A 327 -5.15 -19.34 5.45
CA VAL A 327 -6.40 -19.95 4.95
C VAL A 327 -7.01 -20.77 6.08
N GLY A 328 -7.92 -20.13 6.81
CA GLY A 328 -8.80 -20.82 7.74
C GLY A 328 -9.72 -21.76 6.98
N ILE A 329 -9.98 -22.93 7.56
CA ILE A 329 -11.04 -23.83 7.12
C ILE A 329 -12.28 -23.43 7.91
N VAL A 330 -13.38 -23.18 7.21
CA VAL A 330 -14.71 -22.97 7.80
C VAL A 330 -15.67 -24.01 7.26
#